data_AF-A0A6B3H474-F1
#
_entry.id   AF-A0A6B3H474-F1
#
_cell.length_a   1.000
_cell.length_b   1.000
_cell.length_c   1.000
_cell.angle_alpha   90.00
_cell.angle_beta   90.00
_cell.angle_gamma   90.00
#
_symmetry.space_group_name_H-M   'P 1'
#
loop_
_entity.id
_entity.type
_entity.pdbx_description
1 polymer ?
#
loop_
_entity_poly.entity_id
_entity_poly.type
_entity_poly.pdbx_seq_one_letter_code
_entity_poly.pdbx_strand_id
1 'polypeptide(L)'
;SSVEVRDNGRGIPVDVEPKTGLSGIEVVMTKLHAGGKFGGGSYAASGGLHGVGASVVNALSARLDVEVDRNSATHSISFRRGVPGMFTEQGPDSPFDPANGLRKGKRVPKARTGTRVRYWADRQIFL
;
A
#
# COMPACT_ATOMS: atom_id res chain seq x y z
N SER A 1 -6.67 12.75 12.83
CA SER A 1 -7.71 12.18 11.95
C SER A 1 -7.05 11.27 10.94
N SER A 2 -7.80 10.36 10.32
CA SER A 2 -7.33 9.50 9.23
C SER A 2 -8.38 9.43 8.13
N VAL A 3 -7.95 9.08 6.93
CA VAL A 3 -8.85 8.75 5.80
C VAL A 3 -8.59 7.32 5.40
N GLU A 4 -9.65 6.59 5.06
CA GLU A 4 -9.56 5.25 4.51
C GLU A 4 -10.32 5.17 3.19
N VAL A 5 -9.67 4.58 2.19
CA VAL A 5 -10.27 4.26 0.90
C VAL A 5 -10.28 2.75 0.76
N ARG A 6 -11.45 2.21 0.40
CA ARG A 6 -11.65 0.78 0.15
C ARG A 6 -12.19 0.56 -1.24
N ASP A 7 -11.67 -0.44 -1.92
CA ASP A 7 -12.22 -0.94 -3.19
C ASP A 7 -12.41 -2.46 -3.14
N ASN A 8 -13.19 -2.96 -4.09
CA ASN A 8 -13.42 -4.39 -4.35
C ASN A 8 -12.81 -4.82 -5.70
N GLY A 9 -11.77 -4.13 -6.16
CA GLY A 9 -11.09 -4.43 -7.41
C GLY A 9 -10.21 -5.68 -7.31
N ARG A 10 -9.27 -5.81 -8.26
CA ARG A 10 -8.34 -6.97 -8.32
C ARG A 10 -7.42 -7.11 -7.10
N GLY A 11 -7.25 -6.04 -6.32
CA GLY A 11 -6.19 -5.91 -5.31
C GLY A 11 -4.84 -5.61 -5.95
N ILE A 12 -4.02 -4.81 -5.25
CA ILE A 12 -2.63 -4.55 -5.65
C ILE A 12 -1.84 -5.89 -5.67
N PRO A 13 -0.90 -6.10 -6.60
CA PRO A 13 -0.10 -7.33 -6.63
C PRO A 13 0.66 -7.56 -5.32
N VAL A 14 0.53 -8.77 -4.75
CA VAL A 14 1.17 -9.18 -3.48
C VAL A 14 2.43 -10.01 -3.71
N ASP A 15 2.64 -10.47 -4.94
CA ASP A 15 3.78 -11.27 -5.33
C ASP A 15 5.04 -10.39 -5.44
N VAL A 16 6.21 -11.01 -5.36
CA VAL A 16 7.50 -10.33 -5.48
C VAL A 16 7.70 -9.89 -6.93
N GLU A 17 8.00 -8.62 -7.13
CA GLU A 17 8.40 -8.08 -8.42
C GLU A 17 9.88 -8.45 -8.68
N PRO A 18 10.19 -9.16 -9.79
CA PRO A 18 11.51 -9.78 -9.96
C PRO A 18 12.69 -8.80 -10.01
N LYS A 19 12.53 -7.58 -10.51
CA LYS A 19 13.65 -6.63 -10.67
C LYS A 19 14.04 -5.97 -9.36
N THR A 20 13.07 -5.72 -8.50
CA THR A 20 13.26 -5.00 -7.23
C THR A 20 13.42 -5.94 -6.04
N GLY A 21 12.93 -7.18 -6.15
CA GLY A 21 12.90 -8.13 -5.03
C GLY A 21 11.89 -7.77 -3.94
N LEU A 22 11.06 -6.74 -4.16
CA LEU A 22 10.03 -6.27 -3.23
C LEU A 22 8.66 -6.77 -3.65
N SER A 23 7.70 -6.81 -2.72
CA SER A 23 6.31 -7.09 -3.09
C SER A 23 5.75 -5.98 -4.00
N GLY A 24 4.80 -6.31 -4.88
CA GLY A 24 4.15 -5.30 -5.72
C GLY A 24 3.55 -4.12 -4.93
N ILE A 25 3.03 -4.37 -3.72
CA ILE A 25 2.55 -3.33 -2.80
C ILE A 25 3.69 -2.41 -2.35
N GLU A 26 4.83 -2.96 -1.93
CA GLU A 26 6.00 -2.15 -1.55
C GLU A 26 6.51 -1.32 -2.72
N VAL A 27 6.59 -1.90 -3.91
CA VAL A 27 7.06 -1.19 -5.11
C VAL A 27 6.20 0.04 -5.37
N VAL A 28 4.87 -0.10 -5.42
CA VAL A 28 3.98 1.03 -5.73
C VAL A 28 3.88 2.06 -4.60
N MET A 29 4.18 1.67 -3.36
CA MET A 29 4.15 2.57 -2.19
C MET A 29 5.49 3.27 -1.94
N THR A 30 6.62 2.73 -2.41
CA THR A 30 7.97 3.25 -2.05
C THR A 30 8.80 3.74 -3.24
N LYS A 31 8.43 3.39 -4.48
CA LYS A 31 9.18 3.81 -5.68
C LYS A 31 8.37 4.83 -6.48
N LEU A 32 9.03 5.93 -6.85
CA LEU A 32 8.49 6.88 -7.81
C LEU A 32 8.48 6.25 -9.21
N HIS A 33 7.49 6.65 -10.02
CA HIS A 33 7.30 6.15 -11.39
C HIS A 33 7.13 4.63 -11.49
N ALA A 34 6.62 4.01 -10.42
CA ALA A 34 6.31 2.59 -10.41
C ALA A 34 4.79 2.36 -10.42
N GLY A 35 4.33 1.53 -11.36
CA GLY A 35 2.92 1.14 -11.44
C GLY A 35 2.56 0.45 -12.75
N GLY A 36 1.47 -0.31 -12.74
CA GLY A 36 1.01 -1.06 -13.93
C GLY A 36 0.31 -0.22 -15.00
N LYS A 37 0.25 1.10 -14.85
CA LYS A 37 -0.52 2.00 -15.72
C LYS A 37 0.28 2.51 -16.93
N PHE A 38 1.57 2.19 -17.00
CA PHE A 38 2.39 2.47 -18.18
C PHE A 38 2.13 1.43 -19.28
N GLY A 39 2.15 1.87 -20.55
CA GLY A 39 2.14 0.96 -21.70
C GLY A 39 0.81 0.26 -22.02
N GLY A 40 -0.33 0.75 -21.52
CA GLY A 40 -1.68 0.35 -21.97
C GLY A 40 -2.15 -1.07 -21.61
N GLY A 41 -1.29 -1.94 -21.09
CA GLY A 41 -1.61 -3.36 -20.89
C GLY A 41 -2.51 -3.68 -19.69
N SER A 42 -2.46 -2.90 -18.60
CA SER A 42 -3.22 -3.22 -17.37
C SER A 42 -4.54 -2.48 -17.22
N TYR A 43 -4.70 -1.38 -17.95
CA TYR A 43 -5.88 -0.49 -17.93
C TYR A 43 -6.11 0.09 -19.33
N ALA A 44 -7.29 -0.16 -19.89
CA ALA A 44 -7.68 0.40 -21.19
C ALA A 44 -7.82 1.93 -21.14
N ALA A 45 -8.28 2.47 -20.01
CA ALA A 45 -8.29 3.90 -19.70
C ALA A 45 -8.07 4.09 -18.19
N SER A 46 -7.31 5.11 -17.80
CA SER A 46 -7.14 5.46 -16.38
C SER A 46 -6.71 6.92 -16.20
N GLY A 47 -7.18 7.58 -15.15
CA GLY A 47 -6.82 8.98 -14.85
C GLY A 47 -5.44 9.17 -14.21
N GLY A 48 -4.75 8.11 -13.80
CA GLY A 48 -3.43 8.20 -13.17
C GLY A 48 -2.35 7.63 -14.08
N LEU A 49 -1.43 8.45 -14.55
CA LEU A 49 -0.43 8.03 -15.55
C LEU A 49 1.01 8.14 -15.05
N HIS A 50 1.26 8.85 -13.95
CA HIS A 50 2.63 9.17 -13.51
C HIS A 50 3.28 8.09 -12.64
N GLY A 51 2.49 7.19 -12.02
CA GLY A 51 3.02 6.19 -11.09
C GLY A 51 3.63 6.78 -9.81
N VAL A 52 3.13 7.92 -9.33
CA VAL A 52 3.66 8.62 -8.13
C VAL A 52 2.62 8.88 -7.04
N GLY A 53 1.32 8.81 -7.35
CA GLY A 53 0.27 9.25 -6.42
C GLY A 53 0.29 8.51 -5.09
N ALA A 54 0.34 7.17 -5.12
CA ALA A 54 0.34 6.35 -3.91
C ALA A 54 1.61 6.53 -3.07
N SER A 55 2.79 6.58 -3.72
CA SER A 55 4.06 6.80 -3.03
C SER A 55 4.16 8.19 -2.41
N VAL A 56 3.56 9.22 -3.03
CA VAL A 56 3.50 10.57 -2.43
C VAL A 56 2.59 10.57 -1.21
N VAL A 57 1.40 9.96 -1.27
CA VAL A 57 0.53 9.83 -0.09
C VAL A 57 1.26 9.11 1.04
N ASN A 58 1.99 8.03 0.73
CA ASN A 58 2.81 7.31 1.70
C ASN A 58 3.91 8.18 2.33
N ALA A 59 4.70 8.86 1.49
CA ALA A 59 5.79 9.72 1.95
C ALA A 59 5.30 10.86 2.86
N LEU A 60 4.11 11.40 2.60
CA LEU A 60 3.53 12.53 3.33
C LEU A 60 2.57 12.08 4.46
N SER A 61 2.61 10.82 4.85
CA SER A 61 1.80 10.27 5.95
C SER A 61 2.66 9.91 7.15
N ALA A 62 2.21 10.29 8.35
CA ALA A 62 2.78 9.83 9.61
C ALA A 62 2.58 8.32 9.78
N ARG A 63 1.46 7.78 9.27
CA ARG A 63 1.20 6.35 9.16
C ARG A 63 0.38 6.07 7.91
N LEU A 64 0.68 4.99 7.22
CA LEU A 64 -0.15 4.45 6.15
C LEU A 64 -0.23 2.93 6.30
N ASP A 65 -1.45 2.40 6.37
CA ASP A 65 -1.72 0.97 6.44
C ASP A 65 -2.37 0.51 5.13
N VAL A 66 -1.84 -0.57 4.56
CA VAL A 66 -2.39 -1.22 3.36
C VAL A 66 -2.83 -2.63 3.70
N GLU A 67 -4.06 -2.99 3.33
CA GLU A 67 -4.54 -4.36 3.35
C GLU A 67 -5.08 -4.77 1.98
N VAL A 68 -4.60 -5.89 1.45
CA VAL A 68 -5.04 -6.45 0.17
C VAL A 68 -5.65 -7.82 0.36
N ASP A 69 -6.90 -7.99 -0.03
CA ASP A 69 -7.49 -9.32 -0.17
C ASP A 69 -7.14 -9.84 -1.57
N ARG A 70 -6.28 -10.86 -1.62
CA ARG A 70 -5.83 -11.50 -2.87
C ARG A 70 -5.30 -12.89 -2.59
N ASN A 71 -5.48 -13.81 -3.53
CA ASN A 71 -5.03 -15.21 -3.39
C ASN A 71 -5.60 -15.91 -2.14
N SER A 72 -6.88 -15.65 -1.82
CA SER A 72 -7.60 -16.20 -0.66
C SER A 72 -6.99 -15.87 0.71
N ALA A 73 -6.22 -14.79 0.83
CA ALA A 73 -5.71 -14.27 2.09
C ALA A 73 -5.76 -12.74 2.12
N THR A 74 -5.83 -12.17 3.32
CA THR A 74 -5.54 -10.75 3.53
C THR A 74 -4.03 -10.59 3.70
N HIS A 75 -3.40 -9.71 2.92
CA HIS A 75 -1.99 -9.34 3.04
C HIS A 75 -1.91 -7.91 3.57
N SER A 76 -1.04 -7.65 4.54
CA SER A 76 -0.93 -6.32 5.14
C SER A 76 0.51 -5.84 5.28
N ILE A 77 0.68 -4.53 5.19
CA ILE A 77 1.92 -3.82 5.44
C ILE A 77 1.60 -2.40 5.90
N SER A 78 2.42 -1.87 6.80
CA SER A 78 2.34 -0.48 7.27
C SER A 78 3.57 0.30 6.86
N PHE A 79 3.43 1.63 6.85
CA PHE A 79 4.49 2.55 6.54
C PHE A 79 4.48 3.74 7.50
N ARG A 80 5.67 4.23 7.84
CA ARG A 80 5.87 5.51 8.54
C ARG A 80 6.72 6.40 7.66
N ARG A 81 6.15 7.49 7.13
CA ARG A 81 6.87 8.45 6.26
C ARG A 81 7.58 7.77 5.10
N GLY A 82 6.88 6.88 4.40
CA GLY A 82 7.44 6.11 3.29
C GLY A 82 8.25 4.86 3.67
N VAL A 83 8.67 4.69 4.93
CA VAL A 83 9.46 3.53 5.37
C VAL A 83 8.53 2.36 5.71
N PRO A 84 8.69 1.17 5.13
CA PRO A 84 7.88 0.00 5.45
C PRO A 84 8.21 -0.55 6.84
N GLY A 85 7.20 -1.12 7.50
CA GLY A 85 7.37 -1.76 8.79
C GLY A 85 6.04 -2.08 9.45
N MET A 86 6.07 -2.13 10.78
CA MET A 86 4.90 -2.43 11.61
C MET A 86 4.76 -1.44 12.74
N PHE A 87 3.53 -1.01 12.98
CA PHE A 87 3.17 -0.37 14.25
C PHE A 87 2.72 -1.45 15.24
N THR A 88 3.21 -1.38 16.47
CA THR A 88 2.86 -2.33 17.54
C THR A 88 1.51 -2.00 18.17
N GLU A 89 1.04 -0.77 18.00
CA GLU A 89 -0.17 -0.24 18.63
C GLU A 89 -1.03 0.58 17.65
N GLN A 90 -2.14 1.12 18.15
CA GLN A 90 -3.07 1.92 17.38
C GLN A 90 -2.64 3.39 17.31
N GLY A 91 -2.67 3.95 16.11
CA GLY A 91 -2.43 5.38 15.87
C GLY A 91 -1.12 5.66 15.14
N PRO A 92 -0.93 6.89 14.66
CA PRO A 92 0.24 7.27 13.89
C PRO A 92 1.51 7.48 14.75
N ASP A 93 1.34 7.73 16.05
CA ASP A 93 2.44 8.02 16.98
C ASP A 93 2.91 6.78 17.76
N SER A 94 2.34 5.61 17.46
CA SER A 94 2.71 4.35 18.10
C SER A 94 4.15 3.93 17.79
N PRO A 95 4.77 3.08 18.62
CA PRO A 95 6.07 2.49 18.31
C PRO A 95 6.04 1.79 16.95
N PHE A 96 7.14 1.92 16.21
CA PHE A 96 7.26 1.45 14.84
C PHE A 96 8.57 0.69 14.65
N ASP A 97 8.46 -0.53 14.16
CA ASP A 97 9.56 -1.42 13.82
C ASP A 97 9.74 -1.45 12.30
N PRO A 98 10.79 -0.82 11.74
CA PRO A 98 11.05 -0.85 10.31
C PRO A 98 11.35 -2.28 9.83
N ALA A 99 10.63 -2.72 8.81
CA ALA A 99 10.81 -4.04 8.21
C ALA A 99 10.20 -4.06 6.81
N ASN A 100 10.85 -4.77 5.89
CA ASN A 100 10.25 -5.09 4.60
C ASN A 100 9.38 -6.35 4.70
N GLY A 101 8.54 -6.54 3.69
CA GLY A 101 7.76 -7.75 3.49
C GLY A 101 6.30 -7.63 3.94
N LEU A 102 5.46 -8.43 3.29
CA LEU A 102 4.04 -8.50 3.59
C LEU A 102 3.78 -9.48 4.72
N ARG A 103 2.85 -9.11 5.60
CA ARG A 103 2.26 -10.05 6.55
C ARG A 103 1.07 -10.72 5.91
N LYS A 104 1.10 -12.05 5.86
CA LYS A 104 -0.06 -12.84 5.47
C LYS A 104 -0.97 -13.03 6.67
N GLY A 105 -2.14 -12.41 6.62
CA GLY A 105 -3.20 -12.55 7.60
C GLY A 105 -4.09 -13.76 7.34
N LYS A 106 -5.33 -13.66 7.83
CA LYS A 106 -6.30 -14.75 7.81
C LYS A 106 -6.71 -15.12 6.38
N ARG A 107 -7.12 -16.38 6.21
CA ARG A 107 -7.76 -16.86 4.98
C ARG A 107 -9.08 -16.10 4.77
N VAL A 108 -9.31 -15.68 3.53
CA VAL A 108 -10.57 -15.07 3.08
C VAL A 108 -11.18 -15.91 1.95
N PRO A 109 -12.51 -15.87 1.73
CA PRO A 109 -13.15 -16.50 0.59
C PRO A 109 -12.51 -16.08 -0.73
N LYS A 110 -12.37 -17.02 -1.67
CA LYS A 110 -11.72 -16.80 -2.97
C LYS A 110 -12.34 -15.65 -3.79
N ALA A 111 -13.65 -15.43 -3.63
CA ALA A 111 -14.38 -14.36 -4.31
C ALA A 111 -14.10 -12.96 -3.73
N ARG A 112 -13.49 -12.87 -2.53
CA ARG A 112 -13.17 -11.59 -1.90
C ARG A 112 -11.83 -11.08 -2.43
N THR A 113 -11.86 -9.95 -3.13
CA THR A 113 -10.68 -9.22 -3.57
C THR A 113 -10.85 -7.72 -3.28
N GLY A 114 -9.74 -7.01 -3.20
CA GLY A 114 -9.77 -5.55 -3.04
C GLY A 114 -8.60 -5.01 -2.26
N THR A 115 -8.53 -3.68 -2.19
CA THR A 115 -7.50 -2.94 -1.44
C THR A 115 -8.18 -2.04 -0.42
N ARG A 116 -7.63 -1.99 0.80
CA ARG A 116 -7.90 -0.94 1.79
C ARG A 116 -6.60 -0.18 1.99
N VAL A 117 -6.67 1.15 1.89
CA VAL A 117 -5.56 2.04 2.23
C VAL A 117 -6.07 3.03 3.24
N ARG A 118 -5.50 3.03 4.44
CA ARG A 118 -5.78 4.01 5.49
C ARG A 118 -4.53 4.82 5.75
N TYR A 119 -4.65 6.14 5.81
CA TYR A 119 -3.52 7.00 6.08
C TYR A 119 -3.85 8.14 7.05
N TRP A 120 -2.82 8.56 7.77
CA TRP A 120 -2.81 9.71 8.67
C TRP A 120 -1.81 10.71 8.09
N ALA A 121 -2.31 11.84 7.59
CA ALA A 121 -1.47 12.90 7.05
C ALA A 121 -0.44 13.37 8.10
N ASP A 122 0.80 13.61 7.66
CA ASP A 122 1.84 14.08 8.57
C ASP A 122 1.64 15.55 8.96
N ARG A 123 1.37 15.77 10.25
CA ARG A 123 1.14 17.11 10.82
C ARG A 123 2.40 17.98 10.87
N GLN A 124 3.59 17.40 10.67
CA GLN A 124 4.81 18.18 10.49
C GLN A 124 4.88 18.82 9.10
N ILE A 125 4.10 18.31 8.14
CA ILE A 125 4.09 18.79 6.75
C ILE A 125 2.87 19.67 6.49
N PHE A 126 1.70 19.23 6.96
CA PHE A 126 0.43 19.94 6.79
C PHE A 126 -0.02 20.49 8.15
N LEU A 127 0.09 21.81 8.31
CA LEU A 127 -0.36 22.57 9.48
C LEU A 127 -1.88 22.76 9.47
#